data_AF-A0A958SWS3-F1
#
_entry.id   AF-A0A958SWS3-F1
#
_cell.length_a   1.000
_cell.length_b   1.000
_cell.length_c   1.000
_cell.angle_alpha   90.00
_cell.angle_beta   90.00
_cell.angle_gamma   90.00
#
_symmetry.space_group_name_H-M   'P 1'
#
loop_
_entity.id
_entity.type
_entity.pdbx_description
1 polymer ?
#
loop_
_entity_poly.entity_id
_entity_poly.type
_entity_poly.pdbx_seq_one_letter_code
_entity_poly.pdbx_strand_id
1 'polypeptide(L)'
;VFSLWDTYRAAHPLYTIIEQKRTNEFINTFLAKYDEGDIMPIWDLSANYTGCMIGYHGVSVIADAYLKGLQGYDTEKALLAMKHSANQDHLGLKTYKALGFIPVEEESESVSKTLEYAYDDWTIAQMAKAMGKEDDYKTFIQRAQNYKNIFDPKTGFMRGRFKNTWFAPFDPYEVNFNYTEANAWQYSFYVPQDISGFAELLGGNTQLEAQLDKLFTAKAETSGRNQADITGLIGQYAHGNEPSHHMAYLYNFVGKPNKTQEKVHQILTQLYKNDPDGISGNEDCGQMSAWYVFGTLGFYPVTPGSNQYIIGTPLMDKATINLENGNQFTIQANNLSNENKYIASAELNGKPLNHTYINHDDIINGGSLVFNMSNQPSAWGTHDNDLPKTSIDEHKIVPVPFIAKGDIAFKNSTEIILGNANKEAAIYYALNDSDFKLYTEPITLTEAALLKIYSERNGEKSVVMETQFHKINPNLSIKLDTEYANQYNAGGNDALIDGLYGTKDFRTGVWQGYFDKDLIATVDLGKDTWVESIGINFLQDQRAWIFLPKKVIFSVSTDGKTFKSIAHFDSETVELSDLTEIKSYDYHLKGQTIRYVKITAKNLGALPEWHLGYGDDGKCWIFADEITIK
;
A
#
# COMPACT_ATOMS: atom_id res chain seq x y z
N VAL A 1 9.57 -14.57 -19.32
CA VAL A 1 8.46 -14.02 -18.51
C VAL A 1 8.99 -13.86 -17.12
N PHE A 2 8.99 -12.64 -16.61
CA PHE A 2 9.49 -12.33 -15.27
C PHE A 2 8.39 -11.58 -14.53
N SER A 3 7.60 -12.31 -13.74
CA SER A 3 6.48 -11.79 -12.93
C SER A 3 7.04 -11.36 -11.56
N LEU A 4 7.86 -10.30 -11.54
CA LEU A 4 8.76 -10.08 -10.39
C LEU A 4 8.08 -9.48 -9.17
N TRP A 5 6.85 -8.99 -9.28
CA TRP A 5 6.04 -8.61 -8.12
C TRP A 5 5.54 -9.82 -7.32
N ASP A 6 5.38 -10.96 -7.98
CA ASP A 6 4.97 -12.20 -7.34
C ASP A 6 6.19 -13.00 -6.91
N THR A 7 7.04 -13.30 -7.89
CA THR A 7 8.04 -14.37 -7.81
C THR A 7 9.22 -14.07 -6.90
N TYR A 8 9.49 -12.80 -6.53
CA TYR A 8 10.57 -12.49 -5.58
C TYR A 8 10.31 -13.05 -4.18
N ARG A 9 9.03 -13.28 -3.83
CA ARG A 9 8.59 -13.63 -2.47
C ARG A 9 8.94 -15.07 -2.12
N ALA A 10 8.72 -16.01 -3.04
CA ALA A 10 9.01 -17.43 -2.82
C ALA A 10 9.63 -18.14 -4.03
N ALA A 11 9.18 -17.88 -5.26
CA ALA A 11 9.69 -18.63 -6.42
C ALA A 11 11.19 -18.44 -6.68
N HIS A 12 11.65 -17.19 -6.77
CA HIS A 12 13.09 -16.89 -6.91
C HIS A 12 13.91 -17.36 -5.69
N PRO A 13 13.47 -17.15 -4.43
CA PRO A 13 14.10 -17.77 -3.27
C PRO A 13 14.21 -19.30 -3.37
N LEU A 14 13.20 -20.00 -3.87
CA LEU A 14 13.26 -21.44 -4.10
C LEU A 14 14.33 -21.78 -5.15
N TYR A 15 14.39 -21.02 -6.25
CA TYR A 15 15.40 -21.21 -7.30
C TYR A 15 16.84 -21.02 -6.78
N THR A 16 17.06 -20.19 -5.76
CA THR A 16 18.39 -20.10 -5.12
C THR A 16 18.83 -21.38 -4.40
N ILE A 17 17.91 -22.32 -4.15
CA ILE A 17 18.19 -23.63 -3.55
C ILE A 17 18.30 -24.72 -4.63
N ILE A 18 17.34 -24.77 -5.56
CA ILE A 18 17.17 -25.90 -6.48
C ILE A 18 17.60 -25.63 -7.93
N GLU A 19 17.82 -24.37 -8.31
CA GLU A 19 18.11 -23.93 -9.68
C GLU A 19 19.19 -22.81 -9.65
N GLN A 20 20.28 -23.02 -8.92
CA GLN A 20 21.35 -22.02 -8.68
C GLN A 20 22.00 -21.56 -9.98
N LYS A 21 22.26 -22.49 -10.92
CA LYS A 21 22.78 -22.13 -12.23
C LYS A 21 21.81 -21.20 -12.97
N ARG A 22 20.52 -21.55 -13.03
CA ARG A 22 19.50 -20.72 -13.71
C ARG A 22 19.30 -19.38 -13.04
N THR A 23 19.42 -19.31 -11.71
CA THR A 23 19.34 -18.05 -10.97
C THR A 23 20.33 -17.02 -11.52
N ASN A 24 21.58 -17.43 -11.77
CA ASN A 24 22.57 -16.57 -12.41
C ASN A 24 22.20 -16.21 -13.87
N GLU A 25 21.63 -17.15 -14.63
CA GLU A 25 21.17 -16.92 -16.01
C GLU A 25 19.99 -15.92 -16.08
N PHE A 26 19.06 -15.99 -15.12
CA PHE A 26 17.96 -15.02 -14.99
C PHE A 26 18.50 -13.61 -14.73
N ILE A 27 19.44 -13.47 -13.79
CA ILE A 27 20.04 -12.17 -13.47
C ILE A 27 20.83 -11.63 -14.67
N ASN A 28 21.60 -12.45 -15.37
CA ASN A 28 22.25 -12.02 -16.62
C ASN A 28 21.22 -11.52 -17.66
N THR A 29 20.03 -12.12 -17.71
CA THR A 29 18.93 -11.63 -18.56
C THR A 29 18.39 -10.28 -18.10
N PHE A 30 18.30 -10.03 -16.78
CA PHE A 30 17.90 -8.72 -16.24
C PHE A 30 18.90 -7.64 -16.66
N LEU A 31 20.20 -7.94 -16.59
CA LEU A 31 21.26 -7.02 -16.98
C LEU A 31 21.31 -6.78 -18.50
N ALA A 32 21.03 -7.80 -19.31
CA ALA A 32 20.91 -7.63 -20.76
C ALA A 32 19.72 -6.72 -21.11
N LYS A 33 18.57 -6.90 -20.45
CA LYS A 33 17.41 -6.02 -20.61
C LYS A 33 17.71 -4.58 -20.20
N TYR A 34 18.47 -4.40 -19.12
CA TYR A 34 18.94 -3.09 -18.71
C TYR A 34 19.83 -2.42 -19.78
N ASP A 35 20.77 -3.14 -20.40
CA ASP A 35 21.60 -2.58 -21.48
C ASP A 35 20.79 -2.17 -22.71
N GLU A 36 19.75 -2.94 -23.03
CA GLU A 36 18.97 -2.77 -24.25
C GLU A 36 17.85 -1.73 -24.12
N GLY A 37 17.29 -1.57 -22.91
CA GLY A 37 16.10 -0.76 -22.67
C GLY A 37 16.21 0.26 -21.53
N ASP A 38 17.39 0.43 -20.94
CA ASP A 38 17.66 1.31 -19.78
C ASP A 38 16.80 1.01 -18.54
N ILE A 39 16.10 -0.14 -18.48
CA ILE A 39 15.25 -0.53 -17.36
C ILE A 39 15.37 -2.02 -17.08
N MET A 40 15.51 -2.38 -15.81
CA MET A 40 15.39 -3.78 -15.39
C MET A 40 13.94 -4.25 -15.51
N PRO A 41 13.69 -5.55 -15.73
CA PRO A 41 12.32 -6.05 -15.79
C PRO A 41 11.58 -5.77 -14.47
N ILE A 42 10.29 -5.44 -14.59
CA ILE A 42 9.31 -5.43 -13.50
C ILE A 42 8.31 -6.55 -13.77
N TRP A 43 7.58 -6.44 -14.89
CA TRP A 43 6.81 -7.55 -15.46
C TRP A 43 7.08 -7.68 -16.95
N ASP A 44 7.96 -8.62 -17.29
CA ASP A 44 8.35 -8.91 -18.67
C ASP A 44 7.48 -10.01 -19.28
N LEU A 45 6.92 -9.74 -20.46
CA LEU A 45 6.24 -10.74 -21.27
C LEU A 45 6.74 -10.71 -22.70
N SER A 46 7.32 -11.83 -23.13
CA SER A 46 7.89 -12.00 -24.48
C SER A 46 8.82 -10.84 -24.88
N ALA A 47 9.76 -10.52 -23.99
CA ALA A 47 10.74 -9.45 -24.12
C ALA A 47 10.18 -8.00 -24.08
N ASN A 48 8.89 -7.81 -23.83
CA ASN A 48 8.27 -6.48 -23.73
C ASN A 48 7.99 -6.10 -22.28
N TYR A 49 8.22 -4.81 -21.98
CA TYR A 49 7.76 -4.19 -20.75
C TYR A 49 6.25 -3.96 -20.84
N THR A 50 5.51 -4.37 -19.80
CA THR A 50 4.04 -4.33 -19.81
C THR A 50 3.44 -3.24 -18.93
N GLY A 51 4.25 -2.60 -18.07
CA GLY A 51 3.75 -1.66 -17.06
C GLY A 51 3.09 -2.31 -15.83
N CYS A 52 3.04 -3.63 -15.81
CA CYS A 52 2.61 -4.48 -14.69
C CYS A 52 3.85 -4.75 -13.78
N MET A 53 3.76 -5.07 -12.50
CA MET A 53 2.86 -4.46 -11.50
C MET A 53 3.59 -3.22 -10.90
N ILE A 54 3.59 -3.05 -9.58
CA ILE A 54 4.33 -2.01 -8.86
C ILE A 54 5.74 -2.52 -8.45
N GLY A 55 6.48 -1.72 -7.67
CA GLY A 55 7.80 -2.12 -7.17
C GLY A 55 8.92 -2.05 -8.22
N TYR A 56 10.13 -2.43 -7.81
CA TYR A 56 11.25 -2.70 -8.71
C TYR A 56 12.01 -3.96 -8.27
N HIS A 57 11.25 -5.00 -7.92
CA HIS A 57 11.68 -6.23 -7.25
C HIS A 57 12.74 -7.08 -7.95
N GLY A 58 13.13 -6.76 -9.18
CA GLY A 58 14.37 -7.28 -9.76
C GLY A 58 15.58 -7.04 -8.84
N VAL A 59 15.57 -5.95 -8.06
CA VAL A 59 16.61 -5.67 -7.05
C VAL A 59 16.64 -6.72 -5.94
N SER A 60 15.47 -7.21 -5.49
CA SER A 60 15.38 -8.24 -4.45
C SER A 60 15.96 -9.56 -4.93
N VAL A 61 15.62 -9.98 -6.15
CA VAL A 61 16.14 -11.22 -6.75
C VAL A 61 17.66 -11.17 -6.90
N ILE A 62 18.21 -10.04 -7.35
CA ILE A 62 19.67 -9.85 -7.48
C ILE A 62 20.35 -9.87 -6.11
N ALA A 63 19.83 -9.13 -5.14
CA ALA A 63 20.43 -9.04 -3.81
C ALA A 63 20.38 -10.38 -3.06
N ASP A 64 19.24 -11.08 -3.11
CA ASP A 64 19.06 -12.40 -2.49
C ASP A 64 20.04 -13.43 -3.07
N ALA A 65 20.22 -13.45 -4.40
CA ALA A 65 21.23 -14.29 -5.04
C ALA A 65 22.67 -13.91 -4.61
N TYR A 66 23.01 -12.62 -4.64
CA TYR A 66 24.34 -12.12 -4.28
C TYR A 66 24.73 -12.49 -2.84
N LEU A 67 23.80 -12.27 -1.90
CA LEU A 67 23.99 -12.51 -0.46
C LEU A 67 24.06 -14.00 -0.12
N LYS A 68 23.55 -14.87 -1.00
CA LYS A 68 23.70 -16.34 -0.93
C LYS A 68 24.95 -16.86 -1.66
N GLY A 69 25.79 -15.97 -2.19
CA GLY A 69 27.03 -16.32 -2.89
C GLY A 69 26.85 -16.70 -4.36
N LEU A 70 25.65 -16.52 -4.92
CA LEU A 70 25.38 -16.72 -6.35
C LEU A 70 25.77 -15.45 -7.10
N GLN A 71 27.01 -15.41 -7.61
CA GLN A 71 27.62 -14.21 -8.19
C GLN A 71 28.12 -14.45 -9.64
N GLY A 72 27.48 -15.35 -10.38
CA GLY A 72 27.82 -15.71 -11.76
C GLY A 72 27.39 -14.69 -12.82
N TYR A 73 27.41 -13.40 -12.47
CA TYR A 73 27.02 -12.25 -13.29
C TYR A 73 27.88 -11.03 -12.92
N ASP A 74 27.79 -9.94 -13.70
CA ASP A 74 28.51 -8.69 -13.40
C ASP A 74 27.87 -7.98 -12.20
N THR A 75 28.47 -8.12 -11.02
CA THR A 75 27.92 -7.64 -9.74
C THR A 75 28.01 -6.11 -9.58
N GLU A 76 29.03 -5.46 -10.13
CA GLU A 76 29.16 -3.99 -10.14
C GLU A 76 28.10 -3.38 -11.06
N LYS A 77 27.91 -3.96 -12.25
CA LYS A 77 26.83 -3.57 -13.15
C LYS A 77 25.45 -3.85 -12.55
N ALA A 78 25.29 -4.95 -11.84
CA ALA A 78 24.04 -5.26 -11.17
C ALA A 78 23.68 -4.19 -10.13
N LEU A 79 24.62 -3.80 -9.26
CA LEU A 79 24.38 -2.72 -8.30
C LEU A 79 24.08 -1.39 -9.02
N LEU A 80 24.77 -1.09 -10.13
CA LEU A 80 24.47 0.09 -10.95
C LEU A 80 23.03 0.07 -11.48
N ALA A 81 22.59 -1.05 -12.05
CA ALA A 81 21.24 -1.21 -12.58
C ALA A 81 20.17 -1.13 -11.48
N MET A 82 20.43 -1.73 -10.30
CA MET A 82 19.56 -1.63 -9.13
C MET A 82 19.37 -0.18 -8.69
N LYS A 83 20.48 0.57 -8.60
CA LYS A 83 20.46 2.01 -8.27
C LYS A 83 19.74 2.83 -9.33
N HIS A 84 19.86 2.47 -10.60
CA HIS A 84 19.14 3.14 -11.68
C HIS A 84 17.63 3.02 -11.49
N SER A 85 17.11 1.80 -11.32
CA SER A 85 15.68 1.56 -11.08
C SER A 85 15.15 2.35 -9.88
N ALA A 86 15.86 2.31 -8.75
CA ALA A 86 15.45 3.00 -7.52
C ALA A 86 15.57 4.54 -7.57
N ASN A 87 16.23 5.10 -8.60
CA ASN A 87 16.43 6.54 -8.75
C ASN A 87 15.71 7.16 -9.95
N GLN A 88 14.84 6.42 -10.64
CA GLN A 88 13.95 7.01 -11.64
C GLN A 88 12.97 8.02 -11.03
N ASP A 89 12.29 8.79 -11.88
CA ASP A 89 11.24 9.76 -11.49
C ASP A 89 9.86 9.31 -12.02
N HIS A 90 9.65 8.01 -12.11
CA HIS A 90 8.41 7.36 -12.57
C HIS A 90 7.71 6.65 -11.39
N LEU A 91 6.39 6.42 -11.49
CA LEU A 91 5.58 5.72 -10.47
C LEU A 91 5.72 6.28 -9.05
N GLY A 92 5.69 7.61 -8.90
CA GLY A 92 5.83 8.26 -7.60
C GLY A 92 7.24 8.27 -7.00
N LEU A 93 8.27 7.74 -7.67
CA LEU A 93 9.64 7.70 -7.10
C LEU A 93 10.23 9.09 -6.83
N LYS A 94 9.85 10.10 -7.63
CA LYS A 94 10.28 11.49 -7.41
C LYS A 94 9.86 11.99 -6.03
N THR A 95 8.59 11.81 -5.66
CA THR A 95 8.05 12.25 -4.37
C THR A 95 8.47 11.32 -3.25
N TYR A 96 8.55 10.00 -3.49
CA TYR A 96 9.11 9.03 -2.55
C TYR A 96 10.52 9.43 -2.08
N LYS A 97 11.43 9.74 -3.00
CA LYS A 97 12.80 10.18 -2.68
C LYS A 97 12.83 11.53 -1.96
N ALA A 98 11.95 12.46 -2.34
CA ALA A 98 11.93 13.81 -1.80
C ALA A 98 11.26 13.91 -0.43
N LEU A 99 10.23 13.10 -0.17
CA LEU A 99 9.37 13.21 1.01
C LEU A 99 9.48 12.02 1.97
N GLY A 100 10.07 10.91 1.52
CA GLY A 100 10.12 9.65 2.27
C GLY A 100 8.82 8.85 2.22
N PHE A 101 7.86 9.23 1.37
CA PHE A 101 6.64 8.48 1.06
C PHE A 101 6.00 9.07 -0.20
N ILE A 102 4.99 8.39 -0.73
CA ILE A 102 4.21 8.85 -1.87
C ILE A 102 2.90 9.44 -1.36
N PRO A 103 2.63 10.74 -1.56
CA PRO A 103 1.33 11.31 -1.25
C PRO A 103 0.24 10.77 -2.18
N VAL A 104 -0.97 10.56 -1.65
CA VAL A 104 -2.12 10.03 -2.43
C VAL A 104 -2.47 10.90 -3.64
N GLU A 105 -2.19 12.21 -3.55
CA GLU A 105 -2.47 13.19 -4.59
C GLU A 105 -1.45 13.20 -5.72
N GLU A 106 -0.36 12.43 -5.61
CA GLU A 106 0.74 12.40 -6.58
C GLU A 106 0.76 11.11 -7.40
N GLU A 107 0.31 9.98 -6.83
CA GLU A 107 0.38 8.67 -7.49
C GLU A 107 -0.57 7.65 -6.82
N SER A 108 -1.23 6.80 -7.61
CA SER A 108 -2.08 5.73 -7.08
C SER A 108 -1.24 4.61 -6.47
N GLU A 109 -1.87 3.78 -5.64
CA GLU A 109 -1.25 2.65 -4.92
C GLU A 109 -0.11 3.12 -4.01
N SER A 110 -0.24 4.36 -3.53
CA SER A 110 0.78 5.09 -2.78
C SER A 110 1.31 4.35 -1.56
N VAL A 111 0.43 3.63 -0.82
CA VAL A 111 0.82 2.85 0.35
C VAL A 111 1.62 1.62 -0.07
N SER A 112 1.09 0.84 -1.00
CA SER A 112 1.76 -0.38 -1.50
C SER A 112 3.13 -0.06 -2.09
N LYS A 113 3.21 0.95 -2.98
CA LYS A 113 4.48 1.42 -3.55
C LYS A 113 5.45 1.90 -2.48
N THR A 114 5.01 2.69 -1.50
CA THR A 114 5.90 3.17 -0.42
C THR A 114 6.49 2.01 0.40
N LEU A 115 5.67 1.00 0.73
CA LEU A 115 6.10 -0.16 1.51
C LEU A 115 7.06 -1.05 0.72
N GLU A 116 6.73 -1.33 -0.54
CA GLU A 116 7.54 -2.18 -1.40
C GLU A 116 8.85 -1.52 -1.83
N TYR A 117 8.85 -0.21 -2.12
CA TYR A 117 10.09 0.54 -2.37
C TYR A 117 11.00 0.58 -1.14
N ALA A 118 10.45 0.64 0.07
CA ALA A 118 11.25 0.57 1.29
C ALA A 118 11.90 -0.81 1.47
N TYR A 119 11.19 -1.90 1.13
CA TYR A 119 11.80 -3.23 1.10
C TYR A 119 12.86 -3.36 0.00
N ASP A 120 12.54 -2.92 -1.23
CA ASP A 120 13.46 -2.98 -2.35
C ASP A 120 14.75 -2.18 -2.07
N ASP A 121 14.64 -0.97 -1.50
CA ASP A 121 15.79 -0.17 -1.07
C ASP A 121 16.61 -0.88 0.01
N TRP A 122 15.97 -1.60 0.94
CA TRP A 122 16.72 -2.42 1.90
C TRP A 122 17.57 -3.47 1.19
N THR A 123 17.06 -4.15 0.16
CA THR A 123 17.84 -5.16 -0.57
C THR A 123 19.06 -4.55 -1.28
N ILE A 124 18.92 -3.34 -1.84
CA ILE A 124 20.05 -2.57 -2.41
C ILE A 124 21.06 -2.23 -1.31
N ALA A 125 20.60 -1.78 -0.14
CA ALA A 125 21.45 -1.45 0.99
C ALA A 125 22.27 -2.66 1.46
N GLN A 126 21.63 -3.83 1.59
CA GLN A 126 22.30 -5.05 2.03
C GLN A 126 23.39 -5.49 1.04
N MET A 127 23.11 -5.46 -0.27
CA MET A 127 24.11 -5.76 -1.29
C MET A 127 25.25 -4.71 -1.29
N ALA A 128 24.92 -3.42 -1.21
CA ALA A 128 25.91 -2.34 -1.13
C ALA A 128 26.85 -2.50 0.08
N LYS A 129 26.30 -2.85 1.26
CA LYS A 129 27.09 -3.15 2.46
C LYS A 129 28.03 -4.32 2.24
N ALA A 130 27.53 -5.42 1.67
CA ALA A 130 28.35 -6.60 1.36
C ALA A 130 29.43 -6.33 0.30
N MET A 131 29.26 -5.31 -0.55
CA MET A 131 30.25 -4.83 -1.51
C MET A 131 31.18 -3.73 -0.97
N GLY A 132 30.98 -3.28 0.27
CA GLY A 132 31.76 -2.18 0.88
C GLY A 132 31.46 -0.79 0.30
N LYS A 133 30.26 -0.57 -0.26
CA LYS A 133 29.81 0.69 -0.86
C LYS A 133 29.04 1.53 0.18
N GLU A 134 29.76 2.10 1.14
CA GLU A 134 29.16 2.72 2.34
C GLU A 134 28.19 3.89 2.04
N ASP A 135 28.48 4.73 1.05
CA ASP A 135 27.58 5.84 0.69
C ASP A 135 26.25 5.34 0.10
N ASP A 136 26.30 4.27 -0.70
CA ASP A 136 25.12 3.61 -1.24
C ASP A 136 24.35 2.92 -0.10
N TYR A 137 25.03 2.18 0.77
CA TYR A 137 24.41 1.56 1.94
C TYR A 137 23.66 2.59 2.78
N LYS A 138 24.33 3.70 3.16
CA LYS A 138 23.71 4.77 3.96
C LYS A 138 22.47 5.35 3.28
N THR A 139 22.55 5.63 1.98
CA THR A 139 21.43 6.21 1.24
C THR A 139 20.21 5.28 1.25
N PHE A 140 20.42 4.01 0.90
CA PHE A 140 19.33 3.06 0.75
C PHE A 140 18.81 2.52 2.08
N ILE A 141 19.64 2.39 3.12
CA ILE A 141 19.17 1.96 4.45
C ILE A 141 18.35 3.04 5.17
N GLN A 142 18.57 4.32 4.84
CA GLN A 142 17.68 5.42 5.26
C GLN A 142 16.33 5.32 4.55
N ARG A 143 16.32 5.14 3.23
CA ARG A 143 15.08 4.97 2.44
C ARG A 143 14.30 3.70 2.83
N ALA A 144 15.00 2.63 3.23
CA ALA A 144 14.39 1.39 3.71
C ALA A 144 13.46 1.56 4.92
N GLN A 145 13.54 2.70 5.61
CA GLN A 145 12.71 3.05 6.76
C GLN A 145 11.51 3.94 6.41
N ASN A 146 11.31 4.27 5.13
CA ASN A 146 10.24 5.16 4.65
C ASN A 146 8.82 4.67 4.98
N TYR A 147 8.65 3.37 5.24
CA TYR A 147 7.39 2.79 5.75
C TYR A 147 6.88 3.52 7.02
N LYS A 148 7.79 4.08 7.83
CA LYS A 148 7.45 4.83 9.06
C LYS A 148 6.63 6.09 8.80
N ASN A 149 6.70 6.67 7.58
CA ASN A 149 6.06 7.94 7.23
C ASN A 149 4.56 7.81 6.92
N ILE A 150 4.08 6.58 6.68
CA ILE A 150 2.69 6.26 6.34
C ILE A 150 1.99 5.41 7.41
N PHE A 151 2.64 5.18 8.55
CA PHE A 151 2.02 4.55 9.71
C PHE A 151 1.16 5.55 10.48
N ASP A 152 -0.14 5.29 10.57
CA ASP A 152 -1.08 6.09 11.36
C ASP A 152 -1.16 5.54 12.80
N PRO A 153 -0.53 6.19 13.80
CA PRO A 153 -0.49 5.68 15.17
C PRO A 153 -1.85 5.65 15.86
N LYS A 154 -2.88 6.32 15.32
CA LYS A 154 -4.25 6.29 15.85
C LYS A 154 -4.96 4.99 15.47
N THR A 155 -4.73 4.50 14.25
CA THR A 155 -5.43 3.32 13.70
C THR A 155 -4.58 2.06 13.80
N GLY A 156 -3.26 2.20 13.82
CA GLY A 156 -2.32 1.08 13.81
C GLY A 156 -2.16 0.43 12.43
N PHE A 157 -2.54 1.13 11.36
CA PHE A 157 -2.43 0.68 9.97
C PHE A 157 -1.49 1.59 9.17
N MET A 158 -0.95 1.05 8.08
CA MET A 158 -0.35 1.84 7.01
C MET A 158 -1.48 2.44 6.18
N ARG A 159 -1.53 3.77 6.09
CA ARG A 159 -2.69 4.50 5.55
C ARG A 159 -2.27 5.47 4.47
N GLY A 160 -3.12 5.59 3.44
CA GLY A 160 -2.99 6.62 2.42
C GLY A 160 -2.87 8.00 3.09
N ARG A 161 -1.86 8.76 2.69
CA ARG A 161 -1.54 10.05 3.31
C ARG A 161 -1.42 11.09 2.21
N PHE A 162 -2.12 12.21 2.36
CA PHE A 162 -1.76 13.43 1.63
C PHE A 162 -0.41 13.94 2.16
N LYS A 163 0.16 15.03 1.64
CA LYS A 163 1.43 15.56 2.20
C LYS A 163 1.42 15.65 3.73
N ASN A 164 0.38 16.20 4.35
CA ASN A 164 0.33 16.38 5.81
C ASN A 164 -0.90 15.82 6.52
N THR A 165 -1.93 15.37 5.82
CA THR A 165 -3.15 14.80 6.42
C THR A 165 -3.34 13.35 5.98
N TRP A 166 -4.11 12.60 6.75
CA TRP A 166 -4.45 11.23 6.38
C TRP A 166 -5.66 11.19 5.44
N PHE A 167 -5.65 10.29 4.45
CA PHE A 167 -6.80 10.03 3.58
C PHE A 167 -7.98 9.55 4.42
N ALA A 168 -9.10 10.26 4.39
CA ALA A 168 -10.23 10.08 5.29
C ALA A 168 -11.58 10.18 4.55
N PRO A 169 -12.66 9.57 5.08
CA PRO A 169 -12.67 8.68 6.24
C PRO A 169 -11.98 7.35 5.94
N PHE A 170 -11.48 6.71 7.01
CA PHE A 170 -10.71 5.48 6.93
C PHE A 170 -11.55 4.28 7.33
N ASP A 171 -11.63 3.33 6.41
CA ASP A 171 -12.18 2.00 6.65
C ASP A 171 -11.08 0.98 6.28
N PRO A 172 -10.56 0.18 7.24
CA PRO A 172 -9.51 -0.78 6.94
C PRO A 172 -9.98 -1.94 6.04
N TYR A 173 -11.29 -2.14 5.88
CA TYR A 173 -11.88 -3.13 4.98
C TYR A 173 -12.02 -2.63 3.53
N GLU A 174 -11.80 -1.33 3.30
CA GLU A 174 -12.03 -0.70 2.00
C GLU A 174 -10.91 -1.03 1.01
N VAL A 175 -11.29 -1.65 -0.09
CA VAL A 175 -10.47 -1.74 -1.30
C VAL A 175 -10.60 -0.42 -2.05
N ASN A 176 -9.50 0.35 -2.06
CA ASN A 176 -9.41 1.66 -2.70
C ASN A 176 -8.09 1.80 -3.46
N PHE A 177 -7.81 3.00 -3.97
CA PHE A 177 -6.64 3.26 -4.81
C PHE A 177 -5.33 3.46 -4.06
N ASN A 178 -5.29 3.28 -2.74
CA ASN A 178 -4.04 3.42 -1.98
C ASN A 178 -3.26 2.11 -1.89
N TYR A 179 -3.92 0.98 -2.17
CA TYR A 179 -3.36 -0.36 -2.04
C TYR A 179 -3.50 -1.11 -3.39
N THR A 180 -2.44 -1.78 -3.83
CA THR A 180 -2.46 -2.66 -5.02
C THR A 180 -3.20 -3.94 -4.69
N GLU A 181 -4.33 -4.21 -5.35
CA GLU A 181 -5.11 -5.45 -5.24
C GLU A 181 -5.52 -5.85 -3.81
N ALA A 182 -5.62 -4.87 -2.90
CA ALA A 182 -5.70 -5.15 -1.47
C ALA A 182 -6.41 -4.03 -0.70
N ASN A 183 -6.52 -4.22 0.62
CA ASN A 183 -6.92 -3.18 1.57
C ASN A 183 -5.85 -2.97 2.65
N ALA A 184 -6.16 -2.15 3.67
CA ALA A 184 -5.23 -1.83 4.74
C ALA A 184 -4.80 -3.04 5.56
N TRP A 185 -5.69 -4.03 5.79
CA TRP A 185 -5.34 -5.26 6.50
C TRP A 185 -4.24 -6.05 5.78
N GLN A 186 -4.32 -6.10 4.46
CA GLN A 186 -3.49 -6.96 3.62
C GLN A 186 -2.14 -6.32 3.25
N TYR A 187 -1.97 -4.99 3.40
CA TYR A 187 -0.67 -4.33 3.16
C TYR A 187 0.04 -3.85 4.42
N SER A 188 -0.65 -3.60 5.53
CA SER A 188 -0.01 -2.96 6.70
C SER A 188 1.10 -3.79 7.34
N PHE A 189 1.14 -5.10 7.08
CA PHE A 189 2.18 -6.00 7.58
C PHE A 189 3.40 -6.12 6.63
N TYR A 190 3.42 -5.40 5.50
CA TYR A 190 4.49 -5.49 4.52
C TYR A 190 5.71 -4.64 4.91
N VAL A 191 6.39 -5.07 5.98
CA VAL A 191 7.67 -4.50 6.47
C VAL A 191 8.67 -5.63 6.77
N PRO A 192 8.93 -6.56 5.83
CA PRO A 192 9.76 -7.74 6.09
C PRO A 192 11.21 -7.39 6.48
N GLN A 193 11.71 -6.23 6.05
CA GLN A 193 13.06 -5.74 6.35
C GLN A 193 13.27 -5.25 7.78
N ASP A 194 12.20 -4.89 8.50
CA ASP A 194 12.27 -4.23 9.81
C ASP A 194 11.04 -4.57 10.68
N ILE A 195 10.77 -5.88 10.85
CA ILE A 195 9.63 -6.37 11.63
C ILE A 195 9.70 -5.87 13.08
N SER A 196 10.93 -5.77 13.63
CA SER A 196 11.15 -5.17 14.96
C SER A 196 10.72 -3.70 15.00
N GLY A 197 11.12 -2.90 14.01
CA GLY A 197 10.69 -1.50 13.91
C GLY A 197 9.18 -1.33 13.72
N PHE A 198 8.53 -2.23 12.96
CA PHE A 198 7.07 -2.23 12.83
C PHE A 198 6.37 -2.59 14.15
N ALA A 199 6.89 -3.59 14.88
CA ALA A 199 6.39 -3.92 16.21
C ALA A 199 6.52 -2.71 17.16
N GLU A 200 7.64 -1.99 17.15
CA GLU A 200 7.83 -0.77 17.93
C GLU A 200 6.77 0.31 17.61
N LEU A 201 6.46 0.54 16.33
CA LEU A 201 5.40 1.49 15.92
C LEU A 201 4.03 1.11 16.48
N LEU A 202 3.71 -0.19 16.51
CA LEU A 202 2.47 -0.71 17.10
C LEU A 202 2.43 -0.63 18.64
N GLY A 203 3.58 -0.46 19.29
CA GLY A 203 3.73 -0.47 20.74
C GLY A 203 4.29 -1.76 21.34
N GLY A 204 4.96 -2.59 20.53
CA GLY A 204 5.70 -3.79 20.92
C GLY A 204 5.09 -5.11 20.42
N ASN A 205 5.78 -6.21 20.71
CA ASN A 205 5.43 -7.56 20.23
C ASN A 205 4.00 -7.99 20.60
N THR A 206 3.52 -7.65 21.79
CA THR A 206 2.14 -7.94 22.21
C THR A 206 1.09 -7.28 21.31
N GLN A 207 1.37 -6.06 20.81
CA GLN A 207 0.45 -5.35 19.93
C GLN A 207 0.51 -5.88 18.50
N LEU A 208 1.70 -6.30 18.03
CA LEU A 208 1.82 -7.01 16.76
C LEU A 208 1.07 -8.35 16.79
N GLU A 209 1.21 -9.14 17.86
CA GLU A 209 0.43 -10.37 18.06
C GLU A 209 -1.08 -10.08 18.01
N ALA A 210 -1.55 -9.07 18.73
CA ALA A 210 -2.97 -8.71 18.77
C ALA A 210 -3.49 -8.24 17.41
N GLN A 211 -2.68 -7.54 16.60
CA GLN A 211 -3.07 -7.16 15.24
C GLN A 211 -3.13 -8.37 14.30
N LEU A 212 -2.20 -9.31 14.40
CA LEU A 212 -2.27 -10.58 13.65
C LEU A 212 -3.50 -11.40 14.04
N ASP A 213 -3.83 -11.49 15.34
CA ASP A 213 -5.03 -12.19 15.80
C ASP A 213 -6.31 -11.58 15.19
N LYS A 214 -6.38 -10.25 15.11
CA LYS A 214 -7.50 -9.56 14.47
C LYS A 214 -7.54 -9.80 12.96
N LEU A 215 -6.39 -9.83 12.26
CA LEU A 215 -6.34 -10.13 10.83
C LEU A 215 -7.06 -11.46 10.53
N PHE A 216 -6.74 -12.52 11.26
CA PHE A 216 -7.30 -13.86 11.04
C PHE A 216 -8.72 -14.07 11.59
N THR A 217 -9.28 -13.10 12.34
CA THR A 217 -10.61 -13.19 12.96
C THR A 217 -11.59 -12.10 12.52
N ALA A 218 -11.12 -11.09 11.80
CA ALA A 218 -11.93 -10.04 11.20
C ALA A 218 -12.96 -10.62 10.23
N LYS A 219 -13.99 -9.84 9.90
CA LYS A 219 -14.97 -10.21 8.87
C LYS A 219 -14.26 -10.40 7.53
N ALA A 220 -14.68 -11.37 6.72
CA ALA A 220 -14.04 -11.61 5.43
C ALA A 220 -14.47 -10.62 4.36
N GLU A 221 -15.68 -10.08 4.47
CA GLU A 221 -16.23 -9.16 3.49
C GLU A 221 -15.41 -7.87 3.41
N THR A 222 -15.06 -7.47 2.18
CA THR A 222 -14.44 -6.19 1.88
C THR A 222 -15.51 -5.13 1.60
N SER A 223 -15.13 -3.86 1.74
CA SER A 223 -15.92 -2.71 1.29
C SER A 223 -15.21 -1.99 0.14
N GLY A 224 -15.84 -0.98 -0.47
CA GLY A 224 -15.26 -0.25 -1.59
C GLY A 224 -15.37 -1.00 -2.91
N ARG A 225 -14.26 -1.06 -3.67
CA ARG A 225 -14.22 -1.70 -4.99
C ARG A 225 -14.23 -3.22 -4.88
N ASN A 226 -14.90 -3.87 -5.83
CA ASN A 226 -14.75 -5.31 -5.98
C ASN A 226 -13.39 -5.60 -6.66
N GLN A 227 -12.57 -6.45 -6.04
CA GLN A 227 -11.27 -6.89 -6.57
C GLN A 227 -11.30 -8.42 -6.69
N ALA A 228 -11.12 -8.92 -7.91
CA ALA A 228 -11.25 -10.34 -8.20
C ALA A 228 -10.15 -11.20 -7.53
N ASP A 229 -8.98 -10.61 -7.30
CA ASP A 229 -7.79 -11.32 -6.79
C ASP A 229 -7.79 -11.44 -5.25
N ILE A 230 -8.73 -10.81 -4.55
CA ILE A 230 -8.89 -10.97 -3.10
C ILE A 230 -9.70 -12.26 -2.82
N THR A 231 -9.00 -13.39 -2.82
CA THR A 231 -9.58 -14.72 -2.64
C THR A 231 -8.82 -15.53 -1.57
N GLY A 232 -9.33 -16.72 -1.22
CA GLY A 232 -8.71 -17.58 -0.21
C GLY A 232 -8.71 -16.95 1.19
N LEU A 233 -9.83 -16.34 1.59
CA LEU A 233 -9.92 -15.54 2.81
C LEU A 233 -9.99 -16.37 4.10
N ILE A 234 -9.16 -16.03 5.09
CA ILE A 234 -9.26 -16.45 6.49
C ILE A 234 -9.32 -15.19 7.35
N GLY A 235 -10.54 -14.73 7.63
CA GLY A 235 -10.75 -13.35 8.08
C GLY A 235 -10.34 -12.38 6.97
N GLN A 236 -9.43 -11.45 7.26
CA GLN A 236 -8.88 -10.51 6.27
C GLN A 236 -7.54 -10.96 5.65
N TYR A 237 -6.97 -12.09 6.08
CA TYR A 237 -5.86 -12.74 5.38
C TYR A 237 -6.35 -13.28 4.03
N ALA A 238 -5.76 -12.86 2.91
CA ALA A 238 -6.15 -13.30 1.57
C ALA A 238 -5.02 -14.15 0.95
N HIS A 239 -5.18 -15.48 0.94
CA HIS A 239 -4.13 -16.35 0.43
C HIS A 239 -3.99 -16.36 -1.09
N GLY A 240 -5.05 -16.01 -1.82
CA GLY A 240 -4.99 -15.92 -3.27
C GLY A 240 -4.27 -14.68 -3.79
N ASN A 241 -3.68 -13.87 -2.90
CA ASN A 241 -2.95 -12.66 -3.24
C ASN A 241 -1.65 -12.51 -2.42
N GLU A 242 -0.61 -12.11 -3.13
CA GLU A 242 0.80 -12.00 -2.76
C GLU A 242 1.12 -11.23 -1.46
N PRO A 243 0.47 -10.08 -1.15
CA PRO A 243 0.81 -9.29 0.03
C PRO A 243 0.61 -10.03 1.35
N SER A 244 -0.23 -11.08 1.37
CA SER A 244 -0.52 -11.86 2.58
C SER A 244 0.47 -12.99 2.83
N HIS A 245 1.25 -13.42 1.84
CA HIS A 245 1.98 -14.70 1.86
C HIS A 245 2.91 -14.89 3.07
N HIS A 246 3.50 -13.83 3.63
CA HIS A 246 4.40 -13.91 4.78
C HIS A 246 3.70 -13.80 6.15
N MET A 247 2.46 -13.34 6.21
CA MET A 247 1.85 -12.85 7.47
C MET A 247 1.68 -13.92 8.55
N ALA A 248 1.36 -15.16 8.18
CA ALA A 248 1.21 -16.27 9.13
C ALA A 248 2.53 -16.57 9.87
N TYR A 249 3.68 -16.30 9.24
CA TYR A 249 5.01 -16.51 9.81
C TYR A 249 5.43 -15.39 10.76
N LEU A 250 4.72 -14.25 10.78
CA LEU A 250 5.05 -13.12 11.66
C LEU A 250 4.85 -13.44 13.15
N TYR A 251 4.02 -14.44 13.49
CA TYR A 251 3.90 -14.89 14.88
C TYR A 251 5.21 -15.45 15.46
N ASN A 252 6.12 -15.98 14.63
CA ASN A 252 7.45 -16.40 15.10
C ASN A 252 8.28 -15.23 15.65
N PHE A 253 8.15 -14.03 15.07
CA PHE A 253 8.88 -12.84 15.48
C PHE A 253 8.40 -12.25 16.82
N VAL A 254 7.26 -12.76 17.34
CA VAL A 254 6.67 -12.33 18.63
C VAL A 254 6.56 -13.47 19.63
N GLY A 255 7.29 -14.58 19.42
CA GLY A 255 7.33 -15.71 20.36
C GLY A 255 6.06 -16.55 20.41
N LYS A 256 5.30 -16.59 19.30
CA LYS A 256 4.06 -17.37 19.16
C LYS A 256 4.12 -18.39 18.02
N PRO A 257 5.16 -19.25 17.93
CA PRO A 257 5.29 -20.19 16.82
C PRO A 257 4.14 -21.19 16.71
N ASN A 258 3.46 -21.51 17.81
CA ASN A 258 2.26 -22.33 17.78
C ASN A 258 1.15 -21.71 16.91
N LYS A 259 1.01 -20.38 16.89
CA LYS A 259 0.03 -19.69 16.02
C LYS A 259 0.47 -19.72 14.56
N THR A 260 1.77 -19.58 14.26
CA THR A 260 2.29 -19.81 12.90
C THR A 260 1.97 -21.22 12.44
N GLN A 261 2.28 -22.24 13.24
CA GLN A 261 2.02 -23.65 12.93
C GLN A 261 0.53 -23.89 12.65
N GLU A 262 -0.36 -23.35 13.49
CA GLU A 262 -1.80 -23.47 13.29
C GLU A 262 -2.28 -22.84 11.98
N LYS A 263 -1.86 -21.59 11.69
CA LYS A 263 -2.31 -20.87 10.49
C LYS A 263 -1.71 -21.42 9.20
N VAL A 264 -0.41 -21.74 9.19
CA VAL A 264 0.24 -22.36 8.03
C VAL A 264 -0.40 -23.73 7.72
N HIS A 265 -0.65 -24.56 8.74
CA HIS A 265 -1.36 -25.82 8.53
C HIS A 265 -2.77 -25.61 7.97
N GLN A 266 -3.52 -24.64 8.51
CA GLN A 266 -4.86 -24.31 8.03
C GLN A 266 -4.83 -23.91 6.55
N ILE A 267 -3.92 -23.01 6.15
CA ILE A 267 -3.79 -22.53 4.78
C ILE A 267 -3.45 -23.69 3.83
N LEU A 268 -2.41 -24.47 4.15
CA LEU A 268 -1.96 -25.59 3.31
C LEU A 268 -3.03 -26.67 3.10
N THR A 269 -3.88 -26.91 4.10
CA THR A 269 -4.88 -27.99 4.05
C THR A 269 -6.26 -27.55 3.56
N GLN A 270 -6.57 -26.26 3.60
CA GLN A 270 -7.89 -25.74 3.19
C GLN A 270 -7.86 -25.03 1.84
N LEU A 271 -6.74 -24.43 1.46
CA LEU A 271 -6.63 -23.55 0.29
C LEU A 271 -5.82 -24.17 -0.87
N TYR A 272 -5.34 -25.40 -0.71
CA TYR A 272 -4.71 -26.19 -1.77
C TYR A 272 -5.36 -27.57 -1.90
N LYS A 273 -5.64 -27.98 -3.15
CA LYS A 273 -6.18 -29.30 -3.49
C LYS A 273 -5.55 -29.79 -4.79
N ASN A 274 -5.60 -31.10 -5.01
CA ASN A 274 -5.20 -31.73 -6.27
C ASN A 274 -6.37 -31.83 -7.28
N ASP A 275 -7.23 -30.80 -7.30
CA ASP A 275 -8.40 -30.67 -8.16
C ASP A 275 -8.20 -29.48 -9.14
N PRO A 276 -8.95 -29.39 -10.25
CA PRO A 276 -8.82 -28.28 -11.22
C PRO A 276 -9.00 -26.86 -10.63
N ASP A 277 -9.78 -26.72 -9.55
CA ASP A 277 -9.99 -25.47 -8.78
C ASP A 277 -9.14 -25.45 -7.49
N GLY A 278 -8.03 -26.19 -7.47
CA GLY A 278 -7.26 -26.50 -6.28
C GLY A 278 -6.31 -25.41 -5.78
N ILE A 279 -6.28 -24.22 -6.39
CA ILE A 279 -5.50 -23.06 -5.93
C ILE A 279 -6.47 -21.92 -5.66
N SER A 280 -6.28 -21.20 -4.55
CA SER A 280 -7.22 -20.18 -4.10
C SER A 280 -7.20 -18.87 -4.88
N GLY A 281 -6.28 -18.67 -5.83
CA GLY A 281 -6.08 -17.45 -6.62
C GLY A 281 -5.37 -17.75 -7.94
N ASN A 282 -4.81 -16.72 -8.58
CA ASN A 282 -3.94 -16.91 -9.74
C ASN A 282 -2.68 -17.71 -9.32
N GLU A 283 -2.04 -18.42 -10.26
CA GLU A 283 -0.85 -19.23 -9.95
C GLU A 283 0.42 -18.36 -9.88
N ASP A 284 0.37 -17.22 -10.56
CA ASP A 284 1.37 -16.15 -10.59
C ASP A 284 2.79 -16.63 -10.90
N CYS A 285 2.87 -17.39 -11.99
CA CYS A 285 4.11 -17.84 -12.63
C CYS A 285 5.02 -18.63 -11.68
N GLY A 286 4.45 -19.45 -10.80
CA GLY A 286 5.16 -20.28 -9.84
C GLY A 286 5.11 -19.77 -8.40
N GLN A 287 4.60 -18.56 -8.14
CA GLN A 287 4.64 -17.96 -6.80
C GLN A 287 3.78 -18.75 -5.79
N MET A 288 2.52 -19.05 -6.13
CA MET A 288 1.64 -19.85 -5.25
C MET A 288 2.19 -21.26 -5.04
N SER A 289 2.67 -21.89 -6.12
CA SER A 289 3.29 -23.22 -6.05
C SER A 289 4.55 -23.22 -5.18
N ALA A 290 5.41 -22.20 -5.27
CA ALA A 290 6.60 -22.08 -4.45
C ALA A 290 6.26 -21.86 -2.97
N TRP A 291 5.21 -21.08 -2.68
CA TRP A 291 4.70 -20.95 -1.30
C TRP A 291 4.27 -22.30 -0.73
N TYR A 292 3.51 -23.09 -1.51
CA TYR A 292 3.11 -24.44 -1.11
C TYR A 292 4.31 -25.37 -0.90
N VAL A 293 5.31 -25.36 -1.79
CA VAL A 293 6.53 -26.16 -1.64
C VAL A 293 7.26 -25.81 -0.35
N PHE A 294 7.52 -24.53 -0.09
CA PHE A 294 8.15 -24.09 1.17
C PHE A 294 7.32 -24.46 2.40
N GLY A 295 6.02 -24.17 2.37
CA GLY A 295 5.09 -24.46 3.45
C GLY A 295 5.06 -25.95 3.81
N THR A 296 4.98 -26.83 2.81
CA THR A 296 4.97 -28.29 3.03
C THR A 296 6.31 -28.85 3.52
N LEU A 297 7.45 -28.25 3.13
CA LEU A 297 8.77 -28.53 3.71
C LEU A 297 8.90 -28.04 5.17
N GLY A 298 8.05 -27.10 5.59
CA GLY A 298 7.97 -26.61 6.96
C GLY A 298 8.75 -25.32 7.24
N PHE A 299 9.19 -24.57 6.22
CA PHE A 299 9.86 -23.27 6.40
C PHE A 299 9.64 -22.33 5.21
N TYR A 300 9.73 -21.01 5.42
CA TYR A 300 9.42 -20.01 4.38
C TYR A 300 10.35 -18.78 4.42
N PRO A 301 10.80 -18.24 3.27
CA PRO A 301 11.63 -17.04 3.21
C PRO A 301 10.78 -15.76 3.40
N VAL A 302 10.54 -15.36 4.66
CA VAL A 302 9.76 -14.14 4.97
C VAL A 302 10.40 -12.86 4.41
N THR A 303 11.73 -12.80 4.41
CA THR A 303 12.50 -11.63 3.99
C THR A 303 13.60 -12.06 3.02
N PRO A 304 13.32 -12.24 1.72
CA PRO A 304 14.35 -12.51 0.71
C PRO A 304 15.45 -11.44 0.78
N GLY A 305 16.71 -11.86 0.79
CA GLY A 305 17.89 -11.05 1.12
C GLY A 305 18.39 -11.18 2.57
N SER A 306 17.62 -11.78 3.49
CA SER A 306 18.07 -12.00 4.89
C SER A 306 18.89 -13.29 5.08
N ASN A 307 18.87 -14.18 4.10
CA ASN A 307 19.38 -15.56 4.18
C ASN A 307 18.70 -16.44 5.24
N GLN A 308 17.57 -16.03 5.82
CA GLN A 308 16.82 -16.80 6.82
C GLN A 308 15.52 -17.39 6.25
N TYR A 309 15.15 -18.58 6.72
CA TYR A 309 13.89 -19.26 6.44
C TYR A 309 13.17 -19.53 7.75
N ILE A 310 11.94 -19.01 7.87
CA ILE A 310 11.15 -19.02 9.10
C ILE A 310 10.33 -20.31 9.18
N ILE A 311 10.45 -21.05 10.27
CA ILE A 311 9.84 -22.38 10.42
C ILE A 311 8.33 -22.25 10.62
N GLY A 312 7.59 -22.95 9.77
CA GLY A 312 6.14 -23.12 9.88
C GLY A 312 5.81 -24.45 10.56
N THR A 313 5.14 -25.33 9.81
CA THR A 313 4.93 -26.73 10.19
C THR A 313 4.96 -27.61 8.94
N PRO A 314 5.64 -28.76 8.95
CA PRO A 314 5.72 -29.63 7.78
C PRO A 314 4.38 -30.31 7.50
N LEU A 315 4.15 -30.68 6.23
CA LEU A 315 2.97 -31.46 5.80
C LEU A 315 3.33 -32.86 5.29
N MET A 316 4.62 -33.23 5.31
CA MET A 316 5.09 -34.53 4.87
C MET A 316 6.04 -35.18 5.88
N ASP A 317 5.92 -36.50 6.05
CA ASP A 317 6.73 -37.28 7.00
C ASP A 317 8.24 -37.18 6.70
N LYS A 318 8.58 -37.10 5.41
CA LYS A 318 9.97 -36.97 4.95
C LYS A 318 10.04 -36.31 3.58
N ALA A 319 10.94 -35.35 3.45
CA ALA A 319 11.29 -34.68 2.20
C ALA A 319 12.81 -34.67 2.03
N THR A 320 13.32 -34.76 0.80
CA THR A 320 14.74 -34.58 0.52
C THR A 320 14.92 -33.65 -0.65
N ILE A 321 15.67 -32.56 -0.43
CA ILE A 321 16.12 -31.64 -1.47
C ILE A 321 17.47 -32.15 -1.99
N ASN A 322 17.53 -32.46 -3.29
CA ASN A 322 18.77 -32.79 -3.97
C ASN A 322 19.38 -31.49 -4.50
N LEU A 323 20.51 -31.08 -3.97
CA LEU A 323 21.13 -29.79 -4.25
C LEU A 323 22.04 -29.88 -5.47
N GLU A 324 22.21 -28.77 -6.21
CA GLU A 324 23.06 -28.73 -7.41
C GLU A 324 24.54 -29.05 -7.10
N ASN A 325 25.00 -28.79 -5.88
CA ASN A 325 26.36 -29.13 -5.43
C ASN A 325 26.56 -30.62 -5.10
N GLY A 326 25.52 -31.46 -5.25
CA GLY A 326 25.55 -32.90 -4.95
C GLY A 326 25.22 -33.26 -3.50
N ASN A 327 25.05 -32.27 -2.61
CA ASN A 327 24.59 -32.51 -1.25
C ASN A 327 23.08 -32.85 -1.23
N GLN A 328 22.64 -33.41 -0.11
CA GLN A 328 21.22 -33.64 0.15
C GLN A 328 20.84 -33.01 1.48
N PHE A 329 19.73 -32.29 1.51
CA PHE A 329 19.12 -31.78 2.73
C PHE A 329 17.79 -32.48 2.97
N THR A 330 17.68 -33.22 4.08
CA THR A 330 16.51 -34.03 4.39
C THR A 330 15.70 -33.43 5.54
N ILE A 331 14.42 -33.18 5.30
CA ILE A 331 13.47 -32.80 6.33
C ILE A 331 12.72 -34.06 6.76
N GLN A 332 12.58 -34.29 8.06
CA GLN A 332 11.82 -35.41 8.61
C GLN A 332 10.89 -34.93 9.73
N ALA A 333 9.63 -35.34 9.69
CA ALA A 333 8.62 -35.04 10.70
C ALA A 333 8.16 -36.32 11.39
N ASN A 334 8.65 -36.54 12.61
CA ASN A 334 8.27 -37.70 13.42
C ASN A 334 6.90 -37.48 14.07
N ASN A 335 6.05 -38.50 14.02
CA ASN A 335 4.67 -38.47 14.55
C ASN A 335 3.75 -37.44 13.87
N LEU A 336 4.01 -37.07 12.61
CA LEU A 336 3.12 -36.17 11.88
C LEU A 336 1.73 -36.83 11.67
N SER A 337 0.67 -36.07 11.91
CA SER A 337 -0.70 -36.43 11.62
C SER A 337 -1.55 -35.16 11.47
N ASN A 338 -2.82 -35.30 11.08
CA ASN A 338 -3.75 -34.17 11.02
C ASN A 338 -3.95 -33.49 12.39
N GLU A 339 -3.86 -34.26 13.48
CA GLU A 339 -3.90 -33.76 14.84
C GLU A 339 -2.54 -33.23 15.31
N ASN A 340 -1.46 -33.92 14.95
CA ASN A 340 -0.09 -33.61 15.36
C ASN A 340 0.56 -32.54 14.47
N LYS A 341 0.02 -31.33 14.49
CA LYS A 341 0.51 -30.19 13.69
C LYS A 341 1.51 -29.28 14.41
N TYR A 342 1.70 -29.45 15.72
CA TYR A 342 2.60 -28.61 16.50
C TYR A 342 3.99 -29.23 16.61
N ILE A 343 5.03 -28.41 16.67
CA ILE A 343 6.41 -28.86 16.87
C ILE A 343 6.69 -28.90 18.39
N ALA A 344 7.06 -30.07 18.90
CA ALA A 344 7.49 -30.26 20.29
C ALA A 344 8.99 -30.01 20.49
N SER A 345 9.79 -30.38 19.48
CA SER A 345 11.23 -30.10 19.41
C SER A 345 11.71 -30.22 17.97
N ALA A 346 12.84 -29.58 17.66
CA ALA A 346 13.51 -29.69 16.39
C ALA A 346 15.01 -29.97 16.59
N GLU A 347 15.61 -30.66 15.63
CA GLU A 347 17.05 -30.89 15.56
C GLU A 347 17.58 -30.54 14.18
N LEU A 348 18.67 -29.79 14.13
CA LEU A 348 19.42 -29.53 12.90
C LEU A 348 20.75 -30.30 12.98
N ASN A 349 20.95 -31.24 12.07
CA ASN A 349 22.15 -32.10 12.01
C ASN A 349 22.44 -32.81 13.36
N GLY A 350 21.39 -33.29 14.02
CA GLY A 350 21.46 -34.00 15.31
C GLY A 350 21.72 -33.11 16.52
N LYS A 351 21.71 -31.77 16.35
CA LYS A 351 21.82 -30.81 17.45
C LYS A 351 20.47 -30.18 17.73
N PRO A 352 20.10 -29.95 19.01
CA PRO A 352 18.87 -29.24 19.34
C PRO A 352 18.80 -27.88 18.66
N LEU A 353 17.70 -27.63 17.95
CA LEU A 353 17.39 -26.37 17.32
C LEU A 353 16.28 -25.70 18.15
N ASN A 354 16.62 -24.67 18.94
CA ASN A 354 15.66 -24.00 19.82
C ASN A 354 15.02 -22.74 19.21
N HIS A 355 15.57 -22.24 18.11
CA HIS A 355 15.04 -21.09 17.37
C HIS A 355 14.13 -21.51 16.22
N THR A 356 13.27 -20.57 15.79
CA THR A 356 12.19 -20.82 14.82
C THR A 356 12.55 -20.44 13.38
N TYR A 357 13.84 -20.56 13.04
CA TYR A 357 14.35 -20.33 11.70
C TYR A 357 15.54 -21.25 11.39
N ILE A 358 15.92 -21.34 10.11
CA ILE A 358 17.19 -21.89 9.64
C ILE A 358 17.82 -20.91 8.66
N ASN A 359 19.12 -21.00 8.44
CA ASN A 359 19.83 -20.16 7.48
C ASN A 359 20.00 -20.89 6.14
N HIS A 360 20.28 -20.14 5.08
CA HIS A 360 20.55 -20.71 3.77
C HIS A 360 21.71 -21.71 3.79
N ASP A 361 22.77 -21.41 4.55
CA ASP A 361 23.93 -22.29 4.72
C ASP A 361 23.57 -23.61 5.39
N ASP A 362 22.56 -23.64 6.25
CA ASP A 362 22.08 -24.88 6.89
C ASP A 362 21.46 -25.84 5.86
N ILE A 363 20.92 -25.29 4.76
CA ILE A 363 20.32 -26.05 3.66
C ILE A 363 21.40 -26.49 2.68
N ILE A 364 22.17 -25.56 2.11
CA ILE A 364 23.11 -25.83 1.00
C ILE A 364 24.29 -26.74 1.39
N ASN A 365 24.65 -26.77 2.68
CA ASN A 365 25.67 -27.71 3.18
C ASN A 365 25.15 -29.15 3.32
N GLY A 366 23.84 -29.37 3.11
CA GLY A 366 23.18 -30.66 3.28
C GLY A 366 23.02 -31.07 4.75
N GLY A 367 22.57 -32.30 4.96
CA GLY A 367 22.30 -32.86 6.27
C GLY A 367 20.81 -33.06 6.52
N SER A 368 20.33 -32.79 7.74
CA SER A 368 18.95 -33.07 8.13
C SER A 368 18.35 -32.08 9.12
N LEU A 369 17.07 -31.74 8.89
CA LEU A 369 16.20 -31.06 9.84
C LEU A 369 15.12 -32.03 10.31
N VAL A 370 15.10 -32.34 11.60
CA VAL A 370 14.17 -33.31 12.19
C VAL A 370 13.22 -32.60 13.13
N PHE A 371 11.92 -32.71 12.86
CA PHE A 371 10.85 -32.24 13.73
C PHE A 371 10.24 -33.40 14.49
N ASN A 372 9.98 -33.20 15.79
CA ASN A 372 9.15 -34.11 16.57
C ASN A 372 7.81 -33.44 16.83
N MET A 373 6.74 -34.01 16.25
CA MET A 373 5.42 -33.41 16.22
C MET A 373 4.59 -33.76 17.48
N SER A 374 3.58 -32.93 17.77
CA SER A 374 2.67 -33.02 18.92
C SER A 374 1.28 -32.49 18.54
N ASN A 375 0.24 -33.02 19.18
CA ASN A 375 -1.13 -32.51 19.07
C ASN A 375 -1.43 -31.31 19.97
N GLN A 376 -0.49 -30.92 20.84
CA GLN A 376 -0.58 -29.75 21.69
C GLN A 376 0.59 -28.79 21.44
N PRO A 377 0.36 -27.46 21.52
CA PRO A 377 1.45 -26.49 21.54
C PRO A 377 2.51 -26.81 22.59
N SER A 378 3.77 -26.53 22.27
CA SER A 378 4.90 -26.71 23.18
C SER A 378 5.58 -25.37 23.49
N ALA A 379 6.55 -25.39 24.40
CA ALA A 379 7.39 -24.22 24.69
C ALA A 379 8.52 -24.00 23.67
N TRP A 380 8.66 -24.87 22.67
CA TRP A 380 9.71 -24.77 21.65
C TRP A 380 9.63 -23.44 20.90
N GLY A 381 10.75 -22.72 20.80
CA GLY A 381 10.81 -21.48 20.02
C GLY A 381 10.07 -20.27 20.63
N THR A 382 9.74 -20.31 21.92
CA THR A 382 8.98 -19.24 22.60
C THR A 382 9.84 -18.26 23.39
N HIS A 383 11.13 -18.54 23.57
CA HIS A 383 12.03 -17.68 24.32
C HIS A 383 12.51 -16.49 23.48
N ASP A 384 12.61 -15.29 24.08
CA ASP A 384 12.97 -14.06 23.38
C ASP A 384 14.31 -14.13 22.64
N ASN A 385 15.29 -14.87 23.18
CA ASN A 385 16.60 -15.04 22.55
C ASN A 385 16.60 -16.01 21.35
N ASP A 386 15.50 -16.73 21.14
CA ASP A 386 15.34 -17.74 20.09
C ASP A 386 14.49 -17.23 18.91
N LEU A 387 14.03 -15.97 18.95
CA LEU A 387 13.19 -15.38 17.91
C LEU A 387 14.00 -14.97 16.68
N PRO A 388 13.45 -15.11 15.46
CA PRO A 388 14.02 -14.43 14.30
C PRO A 388 13.92 -12.92 14.47
N LYS A 389 14.86 -12.18 13.89
CA LYS A 389 14.91 -10.72 13.97
C LYS A 389 15.27 -10.12 12.62
N THR A 390 14.41 -9.23 12.13
CA THR A 390 14.77 -8.26 11.10
C THR A 390 14.64 -6.86 11.70
N SER A 391 15.73 -6.09 11.68
CA SER A 391 15.78 -4.74 12.24
C SER A 391 16.72 -3.83 11.48
N ILE A 392 16.38 -2.54 11.41
CA ILE A 392 17.29 -1.49 10.93
C ILE A 392 17.79 -0.69 12.15
N ASP A 393 19.05 -0.94 12.53
CA ASP A 393 19.66 -0.38 13.74
C ASP A 393 20.61 0.80 13.46
N GLU A 394 21.02 0.98 12.20
CA GLU A 394 21.94 2.02 11.74
C GLU A 394 21.22 3.10 10.92
N HIS A 395 21.77 4.31 10.89
CA HIS A 395 21.26 5.45 10.09
C HIS A 395 19.73 5.69 10.25
N LYS A 396 19.22 5.64 11.48
CA LYS A 396 17.78 5.79 11.76
C LYS A 396 17.25 7.12 11.27
N ILE A 397 16.14 7.10 10.53
CA ILE A 397 15.46 8.33 10.08
C ILE A 397 14.55 8.90 11.19
N VAL A 398 14.22 10.17 11.08
CA VAL A 398 13.14 10.81 11.84
C VAL A 398 11.91 10.86 10.93
N PRO A 399 10.79 10.18 11.26
CA PRO A 399 9.59 10.23 10.44
C PRO A 399 9.06 11.65 10.30
N VAL A 400 8.46 11.97 9.16
CA VAL A 400 7.85 13.29 8.96
C VAL A 400 6.60 13.47 9.84
N PRO A 401 6.41 14.66 10.46
CA PRO A 401 5.21 14.94 11.24
C PRO A 401 3.98 15.05 10.34
N PHE A 402 2.79 14.95 10.94
CA PHE A 402 1.50 15.06 10.25
C PHE A 402 0.50 15.89 11.07
N ILE A 403 -0.54 16.38 10.41
CA ILE A 403 -1.71 17.05 11.02
C ILE A 403 -2.70 15.96 11.46
N ALA A 404 -2.72 15.68 12.77
CA ALA A 404 -3.62 14.70 13.39
C ALA A 404 -5.06 15.19 13.50
N LYS A 405 -5.25 16.52 13.59
CA LYS A 405 -6.52 17.23 13.60
C LYS A 405 -6.30 18.63 13.01
N GLY A 406 -7.28 19.12 12.28
CA GLY A 406 -7.27 20.46 11.69
C GLY A 406 -7.80 20.40 10.27
N ASP A 407 -8.86 21.16 10.01
CA ASP A 407 -9.43 21.28 8.67
C ASP A 407 -8.55 22.20 7.82
N ILE A 408 -8.08 21.70 6.68
CA ILE A 408 -7.25 22.46 5.72
C ILE A 408 -8.00 23.69 5.22
N ALA A 409 -9.29 23.52 4.95
CA ALA A 409 -10.19 24.60 4.60
C ALA A 409 -11.21 24.80 5.74
N PHE A 410 -11.26 26.00 6.33
CA PHE A 410 -12.01 26.25 7.57
C PHE A 410 -12.80 27.57 7.54
N LYS A 411 -13.89 27.64 8.29
CA LYS A 411 -14.85 28.76 8.28
C LYS A 411 -14.46 29.92 9.21
N ASN A 412 -14.38 29.63 10.51
CA ASN A 412 -14.11 30.64 11.54
C ASN A 412 -12.68 30.51 12.06
N SER A 413 -12.37 29.33 12.58
CA SER A 413 -11.04 28.95 13.04
C SER A 413 -10.85 27.45 12.86
N THR A 414 -9.60 27.02 12.84
CA THR A 414 -9.23 25.62 12.91
C THR A 414 -8.16 25.42 13.97
N GLU A 415 -8.30 24.35 14.75
CA GLU A 415 -7.33 23.95 15.75
C GLU A 415 -6.48 22.81 15.17
N ILE A 416 -5.20 23.10 14.97
CA ILE A 416 -4.23 22.18 14.39
C ILE A 416 -3.54 21.43 15.52
N ILE A 417 -3.66 20.11 15.49
CA ILE A 417 -2.91 19.19 16.34
C ILE A 417 -1.91 18.45 15.47
N LEU A 418 -0.63 18.58 15.79
CA LEU A 418 0.45 17.87 15.10
C LEU A 418 0.75 16.54 15.81
N GLY A 419 1.13 15.54 15.01
CA GLY A 419 1.54 14.22 15.47
C GLY A 419 2.76 13.71 14.72
N ASN A 420 3.40 12.67 15.26
CA ASN A 420 4.49 11.95 14.63
C ASN A 420 4.35 10.46 14.94
N ALA A 421 4.76 9.58 14.01
CA ALA A 421 4.79 8.13 14.24
C ALA A 421 5.77 7.75 15.37
N ASN A 422 6.83 8.52 15.55
CA ASN A 422 7.77 8.41 16.66
C ASN A 422 7.42 9.42 17.76
N LYS A 423 6.96 8.91 18.92
CA LYS A 423 6.55 9.73 20.08
C LYS A 423 7.71 10.50 20.74
N GLU A 424 8.95 10.10 20.49
CA GLU A 424 10.14 10.77 21.03
C GLU A 424 10.67 11.88 20.11
N ALA A 425 10.12 12.04 18.90
CA ALA A 425 10.53 13.10 17.99
C ALA A 425 9.90 14.43 18.41
N ALA A 426 10.73 15.47 18.55
CA ALA A 426 10.25 16.83 18.73
C ALA A 426 9.71 17.37 17.39
N ILE A 427 8.57 18.05 17.42
CA ILE A 427 7.97 18.66 16.23
C ILE A 427 8.25 20.17 16.27
N TYR A 428 8.66 20.74 15.14
CA TYR A 428 8.86 22.17 14.95
C TYR A 428 7.91 22.66 13.87
N TYR A 429 7.40 23.89 14.04
CA TYR A 429 6.52 24.52 13.07
C TYR A 429 6.83 25.99 12.85
N ALA A 430 6.47 26.48 11.67
CA ALA A 430 6.46 27.89 11.30
C ALA A 430 5.16 28.22 10.58
N LEU A 431 4.68 29.46 10.72
CA LEU A 431 3.53 29.99 10.01
C LEU A 431 3.99 31.09 9.06
N ASN A 432 3.63 30.95 7.77
CA ASN A 432 4.04 31.84 6.70
C ASN A 432 5.58 31.96 6.63
N ASP A 433 6.10 33.16 6.83
CA ASP A 433 7.53 33.49 6.79
C ASP A 433 8.14 33.62 8.20
N SER A 434 7.46 33.13 9.24
CA SER A 434 8.02 33.13 10.60
C SER A 434 9.15 32.11 10.76
N ASP A 435 9.98 32.30 11.79
CA ASP A 435 10.95 31.29 12.20
C ASP A 435 10.27 30.04 12.78
N PHE A 436 10.97 28.91 12.71
CA PHE A 436 10.52 27.66 13.32
C PHE A 436 10.59 27.73 14.85
N LYS A 437 9.53 27.25 15.50
CA LYS A 437 9.45 27.09 16.96
C LYS A 437 9.02 25.68 17.33
N LEU A 438 9.40 25.24 18.53
CA LEU A 438 9.00 23.95 19.09
C LEU A 438 7.47 23.92 19.27
N TYR A 439 6.84 22.85 18.80
CA TYR A 439 5.43 22.57 19.01
C TYR A 439 5.22 21.94 20.39
N THR A 440 4.55 22.67 21.29
CA THR A 440 4.22 22.19 22.64
C THR A 440 2.71 22.21 22.93
N GLU A 441 1.93 22.91 22.11
CA GLU A 441 0.49 23.09 22.28
C GLU A 441 -0.21 23.26 20.92
N PRO A 442 -1.51 22.93 20.81
CA PRO A 442 -2.28 23.09 19.57
C PRO A 442 -2.22 24.51 19.00
N ILE A 443 -2.20 24.62 17.67
CA ILE A 443 -2.13 25.91 16.97
C ILE A 443 -3.53 26.30 16.53
N THR A 444 -4.00 27.50 16.89
CA THR A 444 -5.27 28.03 16.38
C THR A 444 -5.01 28.97 15.21
N LEU A 445 -5.60 28.67 14.06
CA LEU A 445 -5.65 29.59 12.92
C LEU A 445 -7.04 30.22 12.83
N THR A 446 -7.09 31.53 12.63
CA THR A 446 -8.32 32.29 12.32
C THR A 446 -8.29 32.90 10.92
N GLU A 447 -7.14 32.86 10.26
CA GLU A 447 -6.90 33.36 8.90
C GLU A 447 -6.10 32.31 8.10
N ALA A 448 -6.18 32.38 6.77
CA ALA A 448 -5.38 31.54 5.89
C ALA A 448 -3.88 31.69 6.21
N ALA A 449 -3.16 30.57 6.20
CA ALA A 449 -1.74 30.56 6.52
C ALA A 449 -1.04 29.38 5.84
N LEU A 450 0.25 29.54 5.53
CA LEU A 450 1.13 28.45 5.15
C LEU A 450 1.73 27.84 6.41
N LEU A 451 1.41 26.58 6.72
CA LEU A 451 2.04 25.84 7.80
C LEU A 451 3.26 25.08 7.26
N LYS A 452 4.43 25.29 7.86
CA LYS A 452 5.64 24.49 7.62
C LYS A 452 5.96 23.68 8.85
N ILE A 453 6.22 22.37 8.72
CA ILE A 453 6.52 21.48 9.85
C ILE A 453 7.69 20.54 9.55
N TYR A 454 8.50 20.23 10.56
CA TYR A 454 9.48 19.14 10.51
C TYR A 454 9.62 18.50 11.89
N SER A 455 10.25 17.33 11.95
CA SER A 455 10.56 16.65 13.21
C SER A 455 12.07 16.48 13.40
N GLU A 456 12.51 16.51 14.66
CA GLU A 456 13.91 16.39 15.05
C GLU A 456 14.06 15.38 16.19
N ARG A 457 15.10 14.54 16.10
CA ARG A 457 15.51 13.63 17.18
C ARG A 457 17.01 13.40 17.08
N ASN A 458 17.71 13.54 18.21
CA ASN A 458 19.16 13.32 18.30
C ASN A 458 20.00 14.11 17.27
N GLY A 459 19.56 15.33 16.91
CA GLY A 459 20.23 16.19 15.92
C GLY A 459 19.90 15.88 14.45
N GLU A 460 19.19 14.78 14.17
CA GLU A 460 18.70 14.45 12.83
C GLU A 460 17.32 15.07 12.60
N LYS A 461 17.07 15.55 11.37
CA LYS A 461 15.82 16.21 10.98
C LYS A 461 15.11 15.44 9.87
N SER A 462 13.79 15.40 9.94
CA SER A 462 12.95 15.04 8.80
C SER A 462 13.01 16.14 7.73
N VAL A 463 12.51 15.84 6.54
CA VAL A 463 12.20 16.88 5.54
C VAL A 463 11.14 17.85 6.08
N VAL A 464 11.17 19.08 5.58
CA VAL A 464 10.16 20.11 5.89
C VAL A 464 8.95 19.87 5.00
N MET A 465 7.79 19.72 5.63
CA MET A 465 6.52 19.58 4.96
C MET A 465 5.74 20.89 5.01
N GLU A 466 5.06 21.22 3.93
CA GLU A 466 4.29 22.46 3.81
C GLU A 466 2.80 22.18 3.54
N THR A 467 1.92 22.95 4.16
CA THR A 467 0.46 22.86 3.96
C THR A 467 -0.14 24.24 3.88
N GLN A 468 -0.84 24.54 2.79
CA GLN A 468 -1.61 25.77 2.67
C GLN A 468 -2.97 25.57 3.34
N PHE A 469 -3.29 26.39 4.33
CA PHE A 469 -4.62 26.46 4.93
C PHE A 469 -5.44 27.57 4.27
N HIS A 470 -6.72 27.30 4.08
CA HIS A 470 -7.67 28.17 3.38
C HIS A 470 -8.81 28.58 4.32
N LYS A 471 -9.22 29.85 4.23
CA LYS A 471 -10.39 30.35 4.97
C LYS A 471 -11.59 30.43 4.03
N ILE A 472 -12.62 29.65 4.32
CA ILE A 472 -13.88 29.61 3.59
C ILE A 472 -14.86 30.62 4.20
N ASN A 473 -15.80 31.14 3.40
CA ASN A 473 -16.90 31.96 3.91
C ASN A 473 -17.68 31.20 5.01
N PRO A 474 -17.75 31.72 6.26
CA PRO A 474 -18.32 30.98 7.38
C PRO A 474 -19.84 30.77 7.30
N ASN A 475 -20.51 31.51 6.42
CA ASN A 475 -21.95 31.39 6.22
C ASN A 475 -22.30 30.32 5.17
N LEU A 476 -21.31 29.82 4.43
CA LEU A 476 -21.51 28.83 3.39
C LEU A 476 -21.73 27.45 4.01
N SER A 477 -22.74 26.72 3.55
CA SER A 477 -22.94 25.30 3.87
C SER A 477 -23.51 24.56 2.67
N ILE A 478 -23.27 23.26 2.61
CA ILE A 478 -23.77 22.41 1.54
C ILE A 478 -24.56 21.24 2.12
N LYS A 479 -25.65 20.89 1.45
CA LYS A 479 -26.40 19.66 1.67
C LYS A 479 -26.34 18.82 0.41
N LEU A 480 -25.81 17.62 0.53
CA LEU A 480 -25.83 16.61 -0.52
C LEU A 480 -27.08 15.74 -0.33
N ASP A 481 -27.97 15.75 -1.31
CA ASP A 481 -29.16 14.86 -1.33
C ASP A 481 -28.79 13.47 -1.89
N THR A 482 -27.52 13.27 -2.27
CA THR A 482 -26.99 12.03 -2.83
C THR A 482 -25.65 11.71 -2.18
N GLU A 483 -25.44 10.43 -1.86
CA GLU A 483 -24.21 9.91 -1.27
C GLU A 483 -23.13 9.66 -2.35
N TYR A 484 -21.94 10.19 -2.11
CA TYR A 484 -20.72 9.91 -2.90
C TYR A 484 -20.06 8.61 -2.44
N ALA A 485 -19.23 8.02 -3.29
CA ALA A 485 -18.44 6.85 -2.92
C ALA A 485 -17.25 7.24 -2.03
N ASN A 486 -16.98 6.49 -0.96
CA ASN A 486 -15.92 6.84 -0.03
C ASN A 486 -14.52 6.88 -0.68
N GLN A 487 -14.23 5.96 -1.60
CA GLN A 487 -12.99 5.96 -2.39
C GLN A 487 -12.77 7.25 -3.23
N TYR A 488 -13.81 8.06 -3.43
CA TYR A 488 -13.81 9.34 -4.14
C TYR A 488 -14.57 10.39 -3.32
N ASN A 489 -14.20 10.58 -2.06
CA ASN A 489 -14.91 11.50 -1.16
C ASN A 489 -14.44 12.97 -1.24
N ALA A 490 -13.24 13.22 -1.78
CA ALA A 490 -12.60 14.54 -1.88
C ALA A 490 -12.48 15.33 -0.56
N GLY A 491 -12.38 14.68 0.58
CA GLY A 491 -12.36 15.33 1.90
C GLY A 491 -13.72 15.44 2.57
N GLY A 492 -14.78 14.91 1.95
CA GLY A 492 -16.10 14.74 2.57
C GLY A 492 -17.16 15.70 2.05
N ASN A 493 -18.16 16.02 2.88
CA ASN A 493 -19.36 16.73 2.42
C ASN A 493 -19.10 18.14 1.88
N ASP A 494 -18.12 18.85 2.45
CA ASP A 494 -17.77 20.22 2.08
C ASP A 494 -16.81 20.26 0.87
N ALA A 495 -16.42 19.13 0.29
CA ALA A 495 -15.45 19.05 -0.81
C ALA A 495 -15.83 19.84 -2.07
N LEU A 496 -17.13 20.05 -2.30
CA LEU A 496 -17.61 20.85 -3.43
C LEU A 496 -17.62 22.36 -3.11
N ILE A 497 -17.20 22.80 -1.94
CA ILE A 497 -17.18 24.21 -1.51
C ILE A 497 -15.95 24.57 -0.68
N ASP A 498 -14.90 23.75 -0.73
CA ASP A 498 -13.70 23.90 0.09
C ASP A 498 -12.60 24.75 -0.60
N GLY A 499 -12.79 25.08 -1.89
CA GLY A 499 -11.86 25.85 -2.69
C GLY A 499 -10.70 25.04 -3.25
N LEU A 500 -10.73 23.71 -3.15
CA LEU A 500 -9.75 22.80 -3.73
C LEU A 500 -10.21 22.34 -5.12
N TYR A 501 -9.25 22.24 -6.05
CA TYR A 501 -9.53 21.89 -7.44
C TYR A 501 -8.93 20.54 -7.80
N GLY A 502 -9.70 19.75 -8.55
CA GLY A 502 -9.32 18.46 -9.09
C GLY A 502 -8.22 18.53 -10.15
N THR A 503 -7.46 17.44 -10.30
CA THR A 503 -6.51 17.27 -11.42
C THR A 503 -7.09 16.34 -12.48
N LYS A 504 -6.37 16.09 -13.58
CA LYS A 504 -6.82 15.13 -14.60
C LYS A 504 -6.78 13.67 -14.11
N ASP A 505 -5.99 13.35 -13.10
CA ASP A 505 -5.97 12.01 -12.54
C ASP A 505 -7.02 11.88 -11.44
N PHE A 506 -8.06 11.09 -11.69
CA PHE A 506 -9.17 10.91 -10.75
C PHE A 506 -8.75 10.17 -9.47
N ARG A 507 -7.62 9.46 -9.51
CA ARG A 507 -7.11 8.65 -8.39
C ARG A 507 -6.42 9.50 -7.32
N THR A 508 -6.17 10.79 -7.59
CA THR A 508 -5.47 11.70 -6.69
C THR A 508 -6.32 12.21 -5.52
N GLY A 509 -7.55 11.70 -5.37
CA GLY A 509 -8.35 11.86 -4.15
C GLY A 509 -9.03 13.21 -3.95
N VAL A 510 -9.05 14.09 -4.95
CA VAL A 510 -9.65 15.45 -4.91
C VAL A 510 -10.98 15.56 -5.67
N TRP A 511 -11.48 14.45 -6.22
CA TRP A 511 -12.76 14.41 -6.92
C TRP A 511 -13.84 13.73 -6.09
N GLN A 512 -15.04 14.33 -6.05
CA GLN A 512 -16.20 13.72 -5.43
C GLN A 512 -16.96 12.87 -6.45
N GLY A 513 -16.96 11.54 -6.24
CA GLY A 513 -17.46 10.55 -7.21
C GLY A 513 -18.83 9.98 -6.85
N TYR A 514 -19.73 9.90 -7.84
CA TYR A 514 -21.09 9.36 -7.72
C TYR A 514 -21.33 8.24 -8.74
N PHE A 515 -21.51 7.01 -8.26
CA PHE A 515 -21.76 5.84 -9.10
C PHE A 515 -23.25 5.61 -9.32
N ASP A 516 -23.68 5.54 -10.59
CA ASP A 516 -25.08 5.28 -10.99
C ASP A 516 -26.11 6.15 -10.24
N LYS A 517 -25.70 7.37 -9.90
CA LYS A 517 -26.48 8.33 -9.13
C LYS A 517 -26.27 9.72 -9.70
N ASP A 518 -27.33 10.52 -9.66
CA ASP A 518 -27.28 11.94 -9.95
C ASP A 518 -26.51 12.67 -8.84
N LEU A 519 -25.75 13.71 -9.19
CA LEU A 519 -25.28 14.67 -8.18
C LEU A 519 -26.40 15.66 -7.88
N ILE A 520 -26.81 15.76 -6.61
CA ILE A 520 -27.78 16.75 -6.15
C ILE A 520 -27.20 17.48 -4.93
N ALA A 521 -26.71 18.70 -5.15
CA ALA A 521 -26.11 19.54 -4.14
C ALA A 521 -26.91 20.83 -3.93
N THR A 522 -27.16 21.21 -2.68
CA THR A 522 -27.77 22.49 -2.32
C THR A 522 -26.85 23.28 -1.41
N VAL A 523 -26.36 24.41 -1.90
CA VAL A 523 -25.50 25.34 -1.17
C VAL A 523 -26.38 26.44 -0.55
N ASP A 524 -26.29 26.66 0.76
CA ASP A 524 -26.85 27.82 1.48
C ASP A 524 -25.73 28.84 1.71
N LEU A 525 -25.93 30.06 1.20
CA LEU A 525 -25.02 31.20 1.39
C LEU A 525 -25.14 31.82 2.79
N GLY A 526 -26.09 31.34 3.60
CA GLY A 526 -26.40 31.76 4.96
C GLY A 526 -27.21 33.05 5.05
N LYS A 527 -27.14 33.90 4.02
CA LYS A 527 -27.94 35.12 3.87
C LYS A 527 -28.22 35.42 2.40
N ASP A 528 -29.25 36.22 2.18
CA ASP A 528 -29.55 36.82 0.89
C ASP A 528 -28.33 37.59 0.36
N THR A 529 -27.79 37.12 -0.76
CA THR A 529 -26.52 37.57 -1.33
C THR A 529 -26.72 37.90 -2.81
N TRP A 530 -26.08 38.97 -3.27
CA TRP A 530 -26.05 39.30 -4.68
C TRP A 530 -25.07 38.36 -5.39
N VAL A 531 -25.54 37.61 -6.38
CA VAL A 531 -24.73 36.63 -7.12
C VAL A 531 -24.70 36.98 -8.61
N GLU A 532 -23.52 36.99 -9.18
CA GLU A 532 -23.20 37.29 -10.58
C GLU A 532 -22.92 36.04 -11.40
N SER A 533 -22.37 34.97 -10.81
CA SER A 533 -22.17 33.71 -11.52
C SER A 533 -22.21 32.49 -10.62
N ILE A 534 -22.61 31.36 -11.20
CA ILE A 534 -22.59 30.03 -10.60
C ILE A 534 -21.86 29.09 -11.54
N GLY A 535 -20.96 28.26 -11.01
CA GLY A 535 -20.24 27.26 -11.79
C GLY A 535 -20.01 25.96 -11.04
N ILE A 536 -19.69 24.90 -11.77
CA ILE A 536 -19.24 23.61 -11.25
C ILE A 536 -18.36 22.91 -12.30
N ASN A 537 -17.39 22.13 -11.85
CA ASN A 537 -16.49 21.38 -12.71
C ASN A 537 -16.83 19.87 -12.69
N PHE A 538 -16.59 19.21 -13.82
CA PHE A 538 -16.68 17.76 -13.94
C PHE A 538 -15.48 17.18 -14.69
N LEU A 539 -15.03 16.02 -14.26
CA LEU A 539 -14.04 15.23 -14.99
C LEU A 539 -14.73 14.33 -16.02
N GLN A 540 -14.07 14.14 -17.15
CA GLN A 540 -14.36 13.08 -18.11
C GLN A 540 -13.13 12.20 -18.27
N ASP A 541 -13.33 10.90 -18.13
CA ASP A 541 -12.39 9.85 -18.50
C ASP A 541 -13.22 8.61 -18.86
N GLN A 542 -13.57 8.49 -20.14
CA GLN A 542 -14.53 7.49 -20.58
C GLN A 542 -14.02 6.07 -20.34
N ARG A 543 -12.71 5.82 -20.51
CA ARG A 543 -12.10 4.51 -20.24
C ARG A 543 -12.19 4.11 -18.78
N ALA A 544 -12.24 5.09 -17.87
CA ALA A 544 -12.46 4.90 -16.44
C ALA A 544 -13.96 4.93 -16.04
N TRP A 545 -14.89 4.80 -16.99
CA TRP A 545 -16.33 4.88 -16.75
C TRP A 545 -16.81 6.26 -16.26
N ILE A 546 -15.99 7.31 -16.37
CA ILE A 546 -16.29 8.67 -15.88
C ILE A 546 -16.81 9.51 -17.05
N PHE A 547 -18.10 9.86 -16.98
CA PHE A 547 -18.77 10.59 -18.05
C PHE A 547 -19.23 11.96 -17.57
N LEU A 548 -19.24 12.92 -18.50
CA LEU A 548 -19.92 14.18 -18.27
C LEU A 548 -21.41 13.94 -17.99
N PRO A 549 -22.03 14.74 -17.11
CA PRO A 549 -23.47 14.62 -16.86
C PRO A 549 -24.28 14.79 -18.15
N LYS A 550 -25.35 14.02 -18.30
CA LYS A 550 -26.31 14.17 -19.40
C LYS A 550 -26.99 15.54 -19.37
N LYS A 551 -27.21 16.06 -18.16
CA LYS A 551 -27.83 17.36 -17.94
C LYS A 551 -27.31 17.99 -16.65
N VAL A 552 -26.90 19.25 -16.69
CA VAL A 552 -26.59 20.05 -15.50
C VAL A 552 -27.65 21.13 -15.36
N ILE A 553 -28.29 21.23 -14.20
CA ILE A 553 -29.34 22.21 -13.91
C ILE A 553 -28.90 23.07 -12.74
N PHE A 554 -28.92 24.39 -12.95
CA PHE A 554 -28.77 25.37 -11.88
C PHE A 554 -30.12 25.94 -11.49
N SER A 555 -30.42 25.87 -10.20
CA SER A 555 -31.64 26.42 -9.61
C SER A 555 -31.30 27.27 -8.41
N VAL A 556 -32.10 28.31 -8.17
CA VAL A 556 -31.86 29.26 -7.06
C VAL A 556 -33.12 29.46 -6.24
N SER A 557 -32.94 29.81 -4.98
CA SER A 557 -34.03 30.09 -4.05
C SER A 557 -33.61 31.14 -3.01
N THR A 558 -34.60 31.85 -2.44
CA THR A 558 -34.44 32.71 -1.27
C THR A 558 -35.01 32.07 0.01
N ASP A 559 -35.90 31.08 -0.11
CA ASP A 559 -36.61 30.44 1.02
C ASP A 559 -36.13 29.01 1.33
N GLY A 560 -35.30 28.43 0.45
CA GLY A 560 -34.77 27.06 0.57
C GLY A 560 -35.81 25.96 0.31
N LYS A 561 -37.02 26.33 -0.10
CA LYS A 561 -38.15 25.42 -0.34
C LYS A 561 -38.57 25.43 -1.80
N THR A 562 -38.68 26.62 -2.37
CA THR A 562 -39.11 26.86 -3.75
C THR A 562 -37.88 27.20 -4.59
N PHE A 563 -37.46 26.27 -5.44
CA PHE A 563 -36.32 26.47 -6.33
C PHE A 563 -36.80 26.83 -7.74
N LYS A 564 -36.25 27.92 -8.29
CA LYS A 564 -36.46 28.33 -9.68
C LYS A 564 -35.23 27.93 -10.50
N SER A 565 -35.43 27.12 -11.54
CA SER A 565 -34.36 26.83 -12.51
C SER A 565 -34.00 28.11 -13.29
N ILE A 566 -32.71 28.40 -13.36
CA ILE A 566 -32.17 29.60 -14.04
C ILE A 566 -31.32 29.24 -15.25
N ALA A 567 -30.75 28.04 -15.29
CA ALA A 567 -29.97 27.53 -16.40
C ALA A 567 -30.07 26.01 -16.46
N HIS A 568 -29.95 25.47 -17.68
CA HIS A 568 -29.70 24.07 -17.91
C HIS A 568 -28.71 23.91 -19.06
N PHE A 569 -27.83 22.92 -18.92
CA PHE A 569 -26.90 22.50 -19.94
C PHE A 569 -27.23 21.05 -20.24
N ASP A 570 -27.71 20.78 -21.45
CA ASP A 570 -27.93 19.42 -21.92
C ASP A 570 -26.70 19.00 -22.72
N SER A 571 -26.15 17.83 -22.39
CA SER A 571 -25.14 17.20 -23.24
C SER A 571 -25.86 16.57 -24.43
N GLU A 572 -25.47 16.94 -25.65
CA GLU A 572 -25.88 16.19 -26.84
C GLU A 572 -25.25 14.78 -26.82
N THR A 573 -25.54 13.97 -27.84
CA THR A 573 -25.09 12.57 -27.97
C THR A 573 -23.66 12.37 -27.49
N VAL A 574 -23.46 11.37 -26.62
CA VAL A 574 -22.14 11.05 -26.06
C VAL A 574 -21.27 10.45 -27.16
N GLU A 575 -20.30 11.22 -27.63
CA GLU A 575 -19.30 10.77 -28.60
C GLU A 575 -18.15 10.06 -27.88
N LEU A 576 -17.57 9.07 -28.57
CA LEU A 576 -16.39 8.36 -28.10
C LEU A 576 -15.18 9.30 -28.07
N SER A 577 -14.51 9.36 -26.93
CA SER A 577 -13.32 10.18 -26.69
C SER A 577 -12.32 9.43 -25.82
N ASP A 578 -11.06 9.42 -26.25
CA ASP A 578 -9.92 8.91 -25.48
C ASP A 578 -9.26 10.00 -24.61
N LEU A 579 -9.80 11.22 -24.60
CA LEU A 579 -9.21 12.35 -23.87
C LEU A 579 -9.77 12.46 -22.45
N THR A 580 -8.85 12.57 -21.50
CA THR A 580 -9.16 13.00 -20.13
C THR A 580 -9.23 14.54 -20.07
N GLU A 581 -10.40 15.07 -19.73
CA GLU A 581 -10.66 16.51 -19.68
C GLU A 581 -11.48 16.92 -18.46
N ILE A 582 -11.25 18.16 -18.00
CA ILE A 582 -12.06 18.81 -16.99
C ILE A 582 -12.94 19.82 -17.72
N LYS A 583 -14.26 19.71 -17.53
CA LYS A 583 -15.25 20.60 -18.14
C LYS A 583 -15.97 21.41 -17.07
N SER A 584 -15.84 22.73 -17.17
CA SER A 584 -16.57 23.69 -16.35
C SER A 584 -17.92 24.03 -16.98
N TYR A 585 -18.97 24.05 -16.16
CA TYR A 585 -20.28 24.57 -16.54
C TYR A 585 -20.51 25.85 -15.75
N ASP A 586 -20.51 26.98 -16.46
CA ASP A 586 -20.64 28.31 -15.85
C ASP A 586 -21.88 29.03 -16.37
N TYR A 587 -22.60 29.70 -15.48
CA TYR A 587 -23.73 30.54 -15.82
C TYR A 587 -23.58 31.93 -15.20
N HIS A 588 -23.55 32.95 -16.06
CA HIS A 588 -23.55 34.35 -15.64
C HIS A 588 -24.98 34.87 -15.47
N LEU A 589 -25.30 35.30 -14.25
CA LEU A 589 -26.53 35.99 -13.91
C LEU A 589 -26.41 37.48 -14.27
N LYS A 590 -27.55 38.13 -14.55
CA LYS A 590 -27.63 39.60 -14.58
C LYS A 590 -27.70 40.22 -13.17
N GLY A 591 -27.07 39.56 -12.20
CA GLY A 591 -27.16 39.88 -10.79
C GLY A 591 -28.54 39.61 -10.19
N GLN A 592 -28.61 38.72 -9.20
CA GLN A 592 -29.85 38.42 -8.50
C GLN A 592 -29.57 38.15 -7.02
N THR A 593 -30.47 38.61 -6.14
CA THR A 593 -30.45 38.22 -4.73
C THR A 593 -30.86 36.77 -4.58
N ILE A 594 -29.92 35.95 -4.11
CA ILE A 594 -30.04 34.50 -3.96
C ILE A 594 -29.57 34.14 -2.55
N ARG A 595 -30.20 33.13 -1.93
CA ARG A 595 -29.72 32.54 -0.68
C ARG A 595 -29.27 31.10 -0.86
N TYR A 596 -29.99 30.33 -1.67
CA TYR A 596 -29.72 28.93 -1.94
C TYR A 596 -29.43 28.71 -3.41
N VAL A 597 -28.39 27.94 -3.70
CA VAL A 597 -28.06 27.44 -5.04
C VAL A 597 -28.18 25.92 -5.03
N LYS A 598 -29.04 25.36 -5.88
CA LYS A 598 -29.18 23.92 -6.07
C LYS A 598 -28.66 23.53 -7.44
N ILE A 599 -27.69 22.61 -7.46
CA ILE A 599 -27.13 22.01 -8.65
C ILE A 599 -27.63 20.58 -8.75
N THR A 600 -28.13 20.21 -9.93
CA THR A 600 -28.51 18.83 -10.24
C THR A 600 -27.80 18.40 -11.51
N ALA A 601 -26.87 17.45 -11.39
CA ALA A 601 -26.17 16.85 -12.51
C ALA A 601 -26.70 15.42 -12.71
N LYS A 602 -27.37 15.21 -13.85
CA LYS A 602 -27.99 13.93 -14.20
C LYS A 602 -26.95 12.95 -14.71
N ASN A 603 -26.88 11.80 -14.06
CA ASN A 603 -26.01 10.71 -14.51
C ASN A 603 -26.46 10.23 -15.89
N LEU A 604 -25.49 9.81 -16.70
CA LEU A 604 -25.78 9.18 -17.99
C LEU A 604 -26.55 7.86 -17.82
N GLY A 605 -26.31 7.16 -16.70
CA GLY A 605 -26.89 5.87 -16.37
C GLY A 605 -26.08 4.73 -16.98
N ALA A 606 -26.73 3.92 -17.82
CA ALA A 606 -26.06 2.86 -18.56
C ALA A 606 -24.98 3.42 -19.49
N LEU A 607 -23.88 2.68 -19.63
CA LEU A 607 -22.83 3.04 -20.58
C LEU A 607 -23.36 3.05 -22.02
N PRO A 608 -22.76 3.84 -22.93
CA PRO A 608 -23.05 3.74 -24.36
C PRO A 608 -22.70 2.36 -24.92
N GLU A 609 -23.43 1.89 -25.95
CA GLU A 609 -23.25 0.56 -26.56
C GLU A 609 -21.81 0.28 -27.03
N TRP A 610 -21.09 1.34 -27.44
CA TRP A 610 -19.71 1.24 -27.91
C TRP A 610 -18.68 1.10 -26.78
N HIS A 611 -19.06 1.33 -25.53
CA HIS A 611 -18.14 1.28 -24.40
C HIS A 611 -17.85 -0.16 -23.98
N LEU A 612 -16.61 -0.46 -23.63
CA LEU A 612 -16.15 -1.83 -23.29
C LEU A 612 -16.97 -2.47 -22.17
N GLY A 613 -17.36 -1.70 -21.16
CA GLY A 613 -18.19 -2.16 -20.04
C GLY A 613 -19.70 -2.28 -20.33
N TYR A 614 -20.19 -1.99 -21.54
CA TYR A 614 -21.63 -2.04 -21.84
C TYR A 614 -22.21 -3.45 -21.71
N GLY A 615 -21.45 -4.46 -22.18
CA GLY A 615 -21.89 -5.86 -22.17
C GLY A 615 -22.18 -6.43 -20.79
N ASP A 616 -21.62 -5.83 -19.73
CA ASP A 616 -21.72 -6.26 -18.34
C ASP A 616 -22.71 -5.40 -17.52
N ASP A 617 -23.68 -4.75 -18.17
CA ASP A 617 -24.62 -3.77 -17.58
C ASP A 617 -23.91 -2.62 -16.84
N GLY A 618 -22.73 -2.23 -17.33
CA GLY A 618 -21.92 -1.22 -16.68
C GLY A 618 -22.63 0.14 -16.59
N LYS A 619 -22.39 0.84 -15.47
CA LYS A 619 -22.96 2.16 -15.16
C LYS A 619 -21.87 3.23 -15.14
N CYS A 620 -22.29 4.48 -15.32
CA CYS A 620 -21.40 5.63 -15.37
C CYS A 620 -21.17 6.26 -13.99
N TRP A 621 -19.97 6.79 -13.82
CA TRP A 621 -19.64 7.72 -12.74
C TRP A 621 -19.84 9.17 -13.16
N ILE A 622 -20.26 10.01 -12.20
CA ILE A 622 -20.05 11.46 -12.23
C ILE A 622 -18.93 11.80 -11.26
N PHE A 623 -17.94 12.56 -11.72
CA PHE A 623 -16.88 13.12 -10.88
C PHE A 623 -17.00 14.63 -10.92
N ALA A 624 -17.22 15.24 -9.75
CA ALA A 624 -17.38 16.68 -9.62
C ALA A 624 -16.39 17.26 -8.61
N ASP A 625 -15.96 18.49 -8.86
CA ASP A 625 -15.22 19.32 -7.91
C ASP A 625 -15.75 20.76 -7.98
N GLU A 626 -15.54 21.48 -6.88
CA GLU A 626 -15.71 22.92 -6.69
C GLU A 626 -16.94 23.59 -7.35
N ILE A 627 -17.90 23.97 -6.50
CA ILE A 627 -19.02 24.84 -6.83
C ILE A 627 -18.59 26.29 -6.59
N THR A 628 -18.43 27.04 -7.68
CA THR A 628 -18.08 28.45 -7.60
C THR A 628 -19.32 29.33 -7.58
N ILE A 629 -19.36 30.29 -6.64
CA ILE A 629 -20.42 31.30 -6.53
C ILE A 629 -19.74 32.65 -6.35
N LYS A 630 -19.92 33.57 -7.32
CA LYS A 630 -19.31 34.90 -7.31
C LYS A 630 -20.36 35.98 -7.34
#